data_AF-X5WVT4-F1
#
_entry.id   AF-X5WVT4-F1
#
_cell.length_a   1.000
_cell.length_b   1.000
_cell.length_c   1.000
_cell.angle_alpha   90.00
_cell.angle_beta   90.00
_cell.angle_gamma   90.00
#
_symmetry.space_group_name_H-M   'P 1'
#
loop_
_entity.id
_entity.type
_entity.pdbx_description
1 polymer ?
#
loop_
_entity_poly.entity_id
_entity_poly.type
_entity_poly.pdbx_seq_one_letter_code
_entity_poly.pdbx_strand_id
1 'polypeptide(L)' 'MVWRETGIMDERLRVVVECLSGDETMVALCAAYGISRKNGYKWLGRYRTFGP' A
#
# COMPACT_ATOMS: atom_id res chain seq x y z
N MET A 1 -12.20 9.19 -3.48
CA MET A 1 -11.90 8.63 -4.82
C MET A 1 -12.09 7.14 -4.72
N VAL A 2 -13.18 6.64 -5.32
CA VAL A 2 -13.41 5.21 -5.56
C VAL A 2 -12.45 4.83 -6.68
N TRP A 3 -11.55 3.93 -6.34
CA TRP A 3 -10.28 3.60 -6.97
C TRP A 3 -10.38 3.39 -8.51
N ARG A 4 -9.81 4.29 -9.32
CA ARG A 4 -9.53 4.07 -10.76
C ARG A 4 -8.28 4.83 -11.21
N GLU A 5 -7.26 4.07 -11.60
CA GLU A 5 -6.22 4.35 -12.61
C GLU A 5 -5.32 3.10 -12.64
N THR A 6 -5.53 2.24 -13.63
CA THR A 6 -5.16 0.81 -13.62
C THR A 6 -3.65 0.52 -13.50
N GLY A 7 -2.75 1.48 -13.76
CA GLY A 7 -1.30 1.29 -13.55
C GLY A 7 -0.80 1.68 -12.16
N ILE A 8 -1.18 2.88 -11.69
CA ILE A 8 -0.80 3.39 -10.36
C ILE A 8 -1.51 2.58 -9.26
N MET A 9 -2.68 2.03 -9.57
CA MET A 9 -3.41 1.15 -8.66
C MET A 9 -2.62 -0.12 -8.35
N ASP A 10 -2.05 -0.76 -9.37
CA ASP A 10 -1.31 -2.02 -9.20
C ASP A 10 -0.09 -1.83 -8.31
N GLU A 11 0.65 -0.73 -8.45
CA GLU A 11 1.80 -0.43 -7.58
C GLU A 11 1.36 -0.18 -6.12
N ARG A 12 0.27 0.57 -5.91
CA ARG A 12 -0.28 0.79 -4.57
C ARG A 12 -0.78 -0.50 -3.92
N LEU A 13 -1.43 -1.35 -4.70
CA LEU A 13 -1.93 -2.64 -4.22
C LEU A 13 -0.75 -3.56 -3.87
N ARG A 14 0.33 -3.53 -4.65
CA ARG A 14 1.56 -4.31 -4.38
C ARG A 14 2.15 -3.97 -3.02
N VAL A 15 2.28 -2.68 -2.72
CA VAL A 15 2.72 -2.21 -1.39
C VAL A 15 1.82 -2.74 -0.28
N VAL A 16 0.49 -2.70 -0.47
CA VAL A 16 -0.47 -3.16 0.53
C VAL A 16 -0.39 -4.68 0.73
N VAL A 17 -0.25 -5.46 -0.35
CA VAL A 17 -0.11 -6.92 -0.28
C VAL A 17 1.15 -7.31 0.48
N GLU A 18 2.29 -6.68 0.21
CA GLU A 18 3.52 -6.94 0.98
C GLU A 18 3.41 -6.46 2.43
N CYS A 19 2.70 -5.36 2.69
CA CYS A 19 2.40 -4.96 4.07
C CYS A 19 1.54 -6.00 4.82
N LEU A 20 0.70 -6.75 4.09
CA LEU A 20 -0.18 -7.77 4.67
C LEU A 20 0.51 -9.13 4.85
N SER A 21 1.53 -9.45 4.05
CA SER A 21 2.32 -10.67 4.27
C SER A 21 3.09 -10.60 5.59
N GLY A 22 3.49 -9.39 6.00
CA GLY A 22 4.19 -9.16 7.26
C GLY A 22 5.66 -9.58 7.25
N ASP A 23 6.20 -9.91 6.07
CA ASP A 23 7.59 -10.31 5.90
C ASP A 23 8.56 -9.13 6.11
N GLU A 24 8.09 -7.92 5.81
CA GLU A 24 8.87 -6.69 5.91
C GLU A 24 8.17 -5.63 6.76
N THR A 25 8.96 -4.75 7.35
CA THR A 25 8.40 -3.63 8.12
C THR A 25 7.86 -2.55 7.18
N MET A 26 6.85 -1.80 7.64
CA MET A 26 6.33 -0.62 6.90
C MET A 26 7.45 0.36 6.51
N VAL A 27 8.51 0.47 7.32
CA VAL A 27 9.65 1.35 7.03
C VAL A 27 10.44 0.82 5.82
N ALA A 28 10.78 -0.46 5.81
CA ALA A 28 11.52 -1.11 4.73
C ALA A 28 10.72 -1.05 3.42
N LEU A 29 9.43 -1.39 3.47
CA LEU A 29 8.54 -1.32 2.31
C LEU A 29 8.42 0.10 1.76
N CYS A 30 8.20 1.10 2.62
CA CYS A 30 8.11 2.48 2.15
C CYS A 30 9.41 2.98 1.50
N ALA A 31 10.57 2.56 2.02
CA ALA A 31 11.87 2.89 1.43
C ALA A 31 12.07 2.21 0.06
N ALA A 32 11.74 0.92 -0.05
CA ALA A 32 11.86 0.15 -1.29
C ALA A 32 10.97 0.71 -2.42
N TYR A 33 9.77 1.16 -2.08
CA TYR A 33 8.80 1.69 -3.03
C TYR A 33 8.88 3.23 -3.21
N GLY A 34 9.82 3.91 -2.54
CA GLY A 34 10.00 5.36 -2.68
C GLY A 34 8.81 6.20 -2.19
N ILE A 35 8.02 5.69 -1.24
CA ILE A 35 6.83 6.37 -0.69
C ILE A 35 7.04 6.80 0.76
N SER A 36 6.23 7.75 1.22
CA SER A 36 6.19 8.08 2.64
C SER A 36 5.43 7.03 3.44
N ARG A 37 5.87 6.79 4.69
CA ARG A 37 5.16 5.95 5.68
C ARG A 37 3.71 6.38 5.89
N LYS A 38 3.43 7.69 5.85
CA LYS A 38 2.07 8.24 5.95
C LYS A 38 1.17 7.72 4.82
N ASN A 39 1.68 7.64 3.60
CA ASN A 39 0.93 7.09 2.47
C ASN A 39 0.77 5.57 2.61
N GLY A 40 1.82 4.85 3.01
CA GLY A 40 1.76 3.40 3.26
C GLY A 40 0.65 3.02 4.25
N TYR A 41 0.63 3.65 5.44
CA TYR A 41 -0.43 3.42 6.43
C TYR A 41 -1.82 3.80 5.93
N LYS A 42 -1.94 4.90 5.18
CA LYS A 42 -3.23 5.33 4.59
C LYS A 42 -3.75 4.30 3.59
N TRP A 43 -2.89 3.73 2.75
CA TRP A 43 -3.30 2.72 1.77
C TRP A 43 -3.70 1.42 2.45
N LEU A 44 -2.88 0.93 3.40
CA LEU A 44 -3.21 -0.25 4.20
C LEU A 44 -4.52 -0.09 4.96
N GLY A 45 -4.74 1.08 5.59
CA GLY A 45 -5.98 1.39 6.29
C GLY A 45 -7.19 1.35 5.37
N ARG A 46 -7.10 1.98 4.19
CA ARG A 46 -8.19 1.95 3.21
C ARG A 46 -8.49 0.54 2.72
N TYR A 47 -7.47 -0.27 2.43
CA TYR A 47 -7.67 -1.65 2.03
C TYR A 47 -8.36 -2.47 3.13
N ARG A 48 -7.95 -2.31 4.39
CA ARG A 48 -8.61 -2.97 5.53
C ARG A 48 -10.06 -2.52 5.72
N THR A 49 -10.38 -1.27 5.42
CA THR A 49 -11.74 -0.72 5.58
C THR A 49 -12.67 -1.10 4.44
N PHE A 50 -12.18 -1.08 3.20
CA PHE A 50 -13.03 -1.21 2.00
C PHE A 50 -12.86 -2.54 1.27
N GLY A 51 -11.87 -3.35 1.65
CA GLY A 51 -11.47 -4.52 0.88
C GLY A 51 -10.70 -4.16 -0.40
N PRO A 52 -10.36 -5.16 -1.22
CA PRO A 52 -9.85 -4.97 -2.57
C PRO A 52 -10.87 -4.27 -3.50
#